data_AF-A0A8X6LXY5-F1
#
_entry.id   AF-A0A8X6LXY5-F1
#
_cell.length_a   1.000
_cell.length_b   1.000
_cell.length_c   1.000
_cell.angle_alpha   90.00
_cell.angle_beta   90.00
_cell.angle_gamma   90.00
#
_symmetry.space_group_name_H-M   'P 1'
#
loop_
_entity.id
_entity.type
_entity.pdbx_description
1 polymer ?
#
loop_
_entity_poly.entity_id
_entity_poly.type
_entity_poly.pdbx_seq_one_letter_code
_entity_poly.pdbx_strand_id
1 'polypeptide(L)'
;MEQQIAELLRQNQELIRAVQIRDHSSSHKVTVQFEKFDEENEKFDSFIERFETYLDVQNVPIANRANVFVSSLSEKLYQLLKNLLAT
;
A
#
# COMPACT_ATOMS: atom_id res chain seq x y z
N MET A 1 -45.11 12.46 -16.51
CA MET A 1 -44.66 11.63 -15.37
C MET A 1 -43.60 10.62 -15.82
N GLU A 2 -43.89 9.74 -16.79
CA GLU A 2 -42.93 8.72 -17.26
C GLU A 2 -41.63 9.29 -17.85
N GLN A 3 -41.72 10.40 -18.60
CA GLN A 3 -40.52 11.08 -19.15
C GLN A 3 -39.62 11.68 -18.07
N GLN A 4 -40.19 12.17 -16.96
CA GLN A 4 -39.40 12.70 -15.84
C GLN A 4 -38.69 11.56 -15.08
N ILE A 5 -39.33 10.40 -14.97
CA ILE A 5 -38.74 9.21 -14.35
C ILE A 5 -37.57 8.70 -15.22
N ALA A 6 -37.72 8.66 -16.54
CA ALA A 6 -36.66 8.25 -17.45
C ALA A 6 -35.44 9.20 -17.40
N GLU A 7 -35.69 10.51 -17.31
CA GLU A 7 -34.62 11.50 -17.18
C GLU A 7 -33.89 11.38 -15.83
N LEU A 8 -34.62 11.16 -14.73
CA LEU A 8 -34.03 10.94 -13.42
C LEU A 8 -33.14 9.68 -13.38
N LEU A 9 -33.59 8.60 -14.02
CA LEU A 9 -32.82 7.36 -14.13
C LEU A 9 -31.54 7.56 -14.96
N ARG A 10 -31.61 8.34 -16.03
CA ARG A 10 -30.43 8.67 -16.85
C ARG A 10 -29.40 9.45 -16.02
N GLN A 11 -29.85 10.47 -15.29
CA GLN A 11 -28.99 11.28 -14.42
C GLN A 11 -28.33 10.44 -13.32
N ASN A 12 -29.08 9.51 -12.71
CA ASN A 12 -28.52 8.59 -11.71
C ASN A 12 -27.43 7.67 -12.31
N GLN A 13 -27.60 7.18 -13.54
CA GLN A 13 -26.57 6.37 -14.20
C GLN A 13 -25.31 7.17 -14.56
N GLU A 14 -25.47 8.44 -14.94
CA GLU A 14 -24.34 9.34 -15.22
C GLU A 14 -23.56 9.66 -13.96
N LEU A 15 -24.26 9.90 -12.83
CA LEU A 15 -23.63 10.11 -11.52
C LEU A 15 -22.84 8.88 -11.05
N ILE A 16 -23.40 7.68 -11.17
CA ILE A 16 -22.71 6.42 -10.82
C ILE A 16 -21.44 6.26 -11.66
N ARG A 17 -21.53 6.51 -12.97
CA ARG A 17 -20.36 6.47 -13.86
C ARG A 17 -19.30 7.52 -13.48
N ALA A 18 -19.71 8.74 -13.15
CA ALA A 18 -18.78 9.80 -12.76
C ALA A 18 -18.08 9.52 -11.42
N VAL A 19 -18.70 8.76 -10.51
CA VAL A 19 -18.06 8.31 -9.26
C VAL A 19 -17.09 7.16 -9.53
N GLN A 20 -17.50 6.14 -10.30
CA GLN A 20 -16.61 5.02 -10.68
C GLN A 20 -15.38 5.47 -11.46
N ILE A 21 -15.53 6.44 -12.36
CA ILE A 21 -14.40 7.01 -13.10
C ILE A 21 -13.46 7.73 -12.14
N ARG A 22 -13.95 8.41 -11.09
CA ARG A 22 -13.09 9.08 -10.10
C ARG A 22 -12.30 8.08 -9.25
N ASP A 23 -12.90 6.95 -8.86
CA ASP A 23 -12.19 5.88 -8.14
C ASP A 23 -11.13 5.19 -9.01
N HIS A 24 -11.35 5.06 -10.32
CA HIS A 24 -10.38 4.45 -11.23
C HIS A 24 -9.31 5.42 -11.78
N SER A 25 -9.63 6.72 -11.90
CA SER A 25 -8.72 7.72 -12.50
C SER A 25 -7.80 8.39 -11.47
N SER A 26 -8.13 8.32 -10.18
CA SER A 26 -7.24 8.78 -9.11
C SER A 26 -6.48 7.61 -8.49
N SER A 27 -5.85 6.78 -9.32
CA SER A 27 -4.67 6.00 -8.90
C SER A 27 -3.45 6.93 -8.78
N HIS A 28 -3.60 8.10 -8.16
CA HIS A 28 -2.47 8.72 -7.46
C HIS A 28 -2.22 7.84 -6.24
N LYS A 29 -1.61 6.67 -6.47
CA LYS A 29 -0.96 5.93 -5.40
C LYS A 29 0.07 6.90 -4.86
N VAL A 30 -0.23 7.54 -3.73
CA VAL A 30 0.79 8.18 -2.92
C VAL A 30 1.68 7.03 -2.50
N THR A 31 2.72 6.75 -3.29
CA THR A 31 3.74 5.77 -2.95
C THR A 31 4.56 6.38 -1.85
N VAL A 32 4.05 6.25 -0.63
CA VAL A 32 4.82 6.53 0.59
C VAL A 32 5.96 5.53 0.56
N GLN A 33 7.20 6.02 0.52
CA GLN A 33 8.36 5.14 0.70
C GLN A 33 8.38 4.72 2.17
N PHE A 34 8.57 3.42 2.40
CA PHE A 34 8.70 2.92 3.76
C PHE A 34 10.06 3.36 4.35
N GLU A 35 10.03 3.95 5.52
CA GLU A 35 11.24 4.33 6.24
C GLU A 35 11.96 3.10 6.77
N LYS A 36 13.29 3.09 6.62
CA LYS A 36 14.15 2.01 7.09
C LYS A 36 14.05 1.85 8.61
N PHE A 37 14.51 0.70 9.09
CA PHE A 37 14.64 0.47 10.52
C PHE A 37 15.69 1.41 11.12
N ASP A 38 15.31 2.14 12.17
CA ASP A 38 16.20 2.98 12.96
C ASP A 38 16.71 2.21 14.18
N GLU A 39 17.92 1.64 14.06
CA GLU A 39 18.56 0.86 15.13
C GLU A 39 18.80 1.65 16.43
N GLU A 40 18.82 2.99 16.38
CA GLU A 40 19.12 3.84 17.54
C GLU A 40 17.85 4.25 18.30
N ASN A 41 16.74 4.50 17.59
CA ASN A 41 15.54 5.10 18.17
C ASN A 41 14.29 4.20 18.11
N GLU A 42 14.32 3.11 17.33
CA GLU A 42 13.17 2.23 17.13
C GLU A 42 13.43 0.83 17.70
N LYS A 43 12.45 0.29 18.46
CA LYS A 43 12.48 -1.12 18.85
C LYS A 43 12.10 -2.00 17.66
N PHE A 44 12.74 -3.16 17.54
CA PHE A 44 12.46 -4.06 16.41
C PHE A 44 10.99 -4.52 16.34
N ASP A 45 10.34 -4.77 17.49
CA ASP A 45 8.91 -5.12 17.51
C ASP A 45 8.04 -4.00 16.92
N SER A 46 8.32 -2.75 17.29
CA SER A 46 7.61 -1.56 16.76
C SER A 46 7.85 -1.38 15.27
N PHE A 47 9.07 -1.66 14.80
CA PHE A 47 9.40 -1.67 13.38
C PHE A 47 8.57 -2.71 12.60
N ILE A 48 8.42 -3.93 13.14
CA ILE A 48 7.61 -4.98 12.51
C ILE A 48 6.13 -4.57 12.43
N GLU A 49 5.57 -4.03 13.52
CA GLU A 49 4.18 -3.53 13.52
C GLU A 49 3.96 -2.43 12.46
N ARG A 50 4.89 -1.48 12.36
CA ARG A 50 4.88 -0.42 11.34
C ARG A 50 5.02 -0.98 9.93
N PHE A 51 5.88 -1.97 9.75
CA PHE A 51 6.12 -2.65 8.48
C PHE A 51 4.87 -3.42 8.01
N GLU A 52 4.24 -4.20 8.87
CA GLU A 52 3.00 -4.93 8.54
C GLU A 52 1.88 -3.96 8.16
N THR A 53 1.69 -2.90 8.94
CA THR A 53 0.72 -1.84 8.65
C THR A 53 0.99 -1.22 7.27
N TYR A 54 2.25 -0.95 6.94
CA TYR A 54 2.64 -0.42 5.63
C TYR A 54 2.29 -1.39 4.49
N LEU A 55 2.60 -2.67 4.65
CA LEU A 55 2.32 -3.69 3.62
C LEU A 55 0.82 -3.78 3.32
N ASP A 56 -0.02 -3.67 4.35
CA ASP A 56 -1.47 -3.75 4.20
C ASP A 56 -2.06 -2.48 3.60
N VAL A 57 -1.64 -1.30 4.06
CA VAL A 57 -2.10 0.00 3.51
C VAL A 57 -1.69 0.17 2.05
N GLN A 58 -0.47 -0.25 1.67
CA GLN A 58 0.01 -0.17 0.29
C GLN A 58 -0.44 -1.35 -0.58
N ASN A 59 -1.17 -2.31 0.01
CA ASN A 59 -1.61 -3.54 -0.64
C ASN A 59 -0.45 -4.26 -1.37
N VAL A 60 0.68 -4.42 -0.67
CA VAL A 60 1.90 -4.98 -1.24
C VAL A 60 1.71 -6.48 -1.52
N PRO A 61 1.89 -6.94 -2.78
CA PRO A 61 1.77 -8.35 -3.11
C PRO A 61 2.74 -9.21 -2.30
N ILE A 62 2.30 -10.40 -1.88
CA ILE A 62 3.10 -11.33 -1.05
C ILE A 62 4.48 -11.60 -1.68
N ALA A 63 4.53 -11.81 -3.00
CA ALA A 63 5.76 -12.03 -3.75
C ALA A 63 6.79 -10.88 -3.62
N ASN A 64 6.33 -9.66 -3.32
CA ASN A 64 7.18 -8.48 -3.19
C ASN A 64 7.52 -8.13 -1.73
N ARG A 65 6.80 -8.68 -0.74
CA ARG A 65 6.96 -8.31 0.69
C ARG A 65 8.40 -8.52 1.19
N ALA A 66 9.04 -9.63 0.79
CA ALA A 66 10.43 -9.91 1.14
C ALA A 66 11.41 -8.86 0.59
N ASN A 67 11.20 -8.38 -0.63
CA ASN A 67 12.05 -7.34 -1.23
C ASN A 67 11.91 -6.01 -0.49
N VAL A 68 10.69 -5.65 -0.07
CA VAL A 68 10.45 -4.44 0.73
C VAL A 68 11.12 -4.57 2.10
N PHE A 69 11.00 -5.74 2.74
CA PHE A 69 11.67 -6.02 4.01
C PHE A 69 13.19 -5.84 3.89
N VAL A 70 13.83 -6.50 2.93
CA VAL A 70 15.28 -6.37 2.69
C VAL A 70 15.69 -4.92 2.46
N SER A 71 14.89 -4.16 1.70
CA SER A 71 15.16 -2.74 1.39
C SER A 71 15.03 -1.83 2.61
N SER A 72 14.26 -2.25 3.62
CA SER A 72 14.07 -1.52 4.87
C SER A 72 15.17 -1.76 5.91
N LEU A 73 16.07 -2.71 5.67
CA LEU A 73 17.20 -3.00 6.55
C LEU A 73 18.41 -2.09 6.26
N SER A 74 19.24 -1.91 7.29
CA SER A 74 20.59 -1.36 7.12
C SER A 74 21.51 -2.39 6.45
N GLU A 75 22.63 -1.94 5.86
CA GLU A 75 23.61 -2.84 5.25
C GLU A 75 24.11 -3.89 6.25
N LYS A 76 24.37 -3.47 7.49
CA LYS A 76 24.79 -4.34 8.60
C LYS A 76 23.77 -5.45 8.85
N LEU A 77 22.49 -5.11 8.98
CA LEU A 77 21.42 -6.09 9.23
C LEU A 77 21.18 -7.00 8.03
N TYR A 78 21.31 -6.47 6.81
CA TYR A 78 21.23 -7.27 5.60
C TYR A 78 22.34 -8.33 5.54
N GLN A 79 23.59 -7.97 5.85
CA GLN A 79 24.70 -8.94 5.90
C GLN A 79 24.49 -10.00 7.01
N LEU A 80 23.98 -9.60 8.18
CA LEU A 80 23.62 -10.54 9.25
C LEU A 80 22.56 -11.54 8.77
N LEU A 81 21.49 -11.07 8.12
CA LEU A 81 20.45 -11.92 7.54
C LEU A 81 21.03 -12.89 6.50
N LYS A 82 21.89 -12.41 5.60
CA LYS A 82 22.55 -13.26 4.60
C LYS A 82 23.39 -14.37 5.25
N ASN A 83 24.15 -14.05 6.29
CA ASN A 83 24.99 -15.03 6.97
C ASN A 83 24.14 -16.09 7.68
N LEU A 84 23.01 -15.70 8.27
CA LEU A 84 22.06 -16.65 8.88
C LEU A 84 21.46 -17.61 7.86
N LEU A 85 21.13 -17.12 6.66
CA LEU A 85 20.56 -17.94 5.58
C LEU A 85 21.60 -18.81 4.85
N ALA A 86 22.88 -18.51 5.01
CA ALA A 86 23.97 -19.30 4.44
C ALA A 86 24.37 -20.51 5.31
N THR A 87 23.64 -20.74 6.41
CA THR A 87 23.84 -21.85 7.36
C THR A 87 22.84 -22.96 7.07
#